data_AF-A0A1J4Z248-F1
#
_entry.id   AF-A0A1J4Z248-F1
#
_cell.length_a   1.000
_cell.length_b   1.000
_cell.length_c   1.000
_cell.angle_alpha   90.00
_cell.angle_beta   90.00
_cell.angle_gamma   90.00
#
_symmetry.space_group_name_H-M   'P 1'
#
loop_
_entity.id
_entity.type
_entity.pdbx_description
1 polymer ?
#
loop_
_entity_poly.entity_id
_entity_poly.type
_entity_poly.pdbx_seq_one_letter_code
_entity_poly.pdbx_strand_id
1 'polypeptide(L)'
;MEEKKDSLAGQISNPLKYDPNMKVSTSEDPIAEIEKIKTKLDEFKKKVVKKFPFTVSLGVLPADSFKIFEEDEGLLPEEIAKKPLHLIMLIPEDNFKDIPKKIKPELVKLVRESKQELWVHIKTPVDVWNYGLDSKYEFIDAFGRSMPLHDTGFLGALRLAIIHKTLVLRKFEKYVASYVFGGSIVRGTADKTSDVDTFVIIDDTDVKRMPRLQLLEKLRGIIYDYIREATALAGVKNPLNVQVYLLTDFWNNVKDAHPVMFTFIRDGVPLYDRGTFLPWKLLLKMGKIKPSPEAVDMFMKEGDRTEALIDRRLIDAMVDIYYGIITPTQALMMLAGHAPPVPKTMVAEVKEVFVDKEKLMDMKELKILEKAVKLFKSYEHGTLKKFSGKEVDVLYKEFQEYNKKMKELREKLELKLREYDSEKIHTEVFKLLKNLFGNKGQDELIKDFETDLIKKGKIEPRMLTILKQVADIKKKAKNKKTSQSEIHNINRSATDLIESLIDYAQRKELVAVEKSVIQITYGNKKAEVVLTDVATFVVNTEGIKKIVSGKLIEADRKDLEKAISETKDKTKAKLDSKIIKVLEKEFGEFTIVM
;
A
#
# COMPACT_ATOMS: atom_id res chain seq x y z
N MET A 1 -32.27 32.89 16.87
CA MET A 1 -31.16 31.93 17.01
C MET A 1 -31.72 30.57 16.62
N GLU A 2 -31.35 29.91 15.54
CA GLU A 2 -30.28 30.07 14.58
C GLU A 2 -30.72 29.30 13.33
N GLU A 3 -30.44 29.86 12.14
CA GLU A 3 -30.44 29.13 10.88
C GLU A 3 -29.52 27.91 10.98
N LYS A 4 -30.07 26.70 10.83
CA LYS A 4 -29.25 25.53 10.53
C LYS A 4 -29.26 25.27 9.02
N LYS A 5 -28.30 25.96 8.42
CA LYS A 5 -27.57 25.71 7.17
C LYS A 5 -27.90 24.40 6.45
N ASP A 6 -28.27 24.58 5.19
CA ASP A 6 -27.86 23.76 4.05
C ASP A 6 -26.51 23.08 4.29
N SER A 7 -26.56 21.77 4.54
CA SER A 7 -25.42 20.92 4.30
C SER A 7 -25.76 20.01 3.14
N LEU A 8 -24.82 19.84 2.21
CA LEU A 8 -24.90 18.91 1.08
C LEU A 8 -25.29 17.50 1.55
N ALA A 9 -24.86 17.11 2.76
CA ALA A 9 -25.21 15.84 3.38
C ALA A 9 -26.71 15.71 3.74
N GLY A 10 -27.36 16.80 4.16
CA GLY A 10 -28.79 16.82 4.48
C GLY A 10 -29.71 16.79 3.26
N GLN A 11 -29.23 17.24 2.10
CA GLN A 11 -29.94 17.14 0.82
C GLN A 11 -29.78 15.75 0.17
N ILE A 12 -28.68 15.04 0.45
CA ILE A 12 -28.43 13.68 -0.05
C ILE A 12 -29.19 12.61 0.77
N SER A 13 -29.43 12.85 2.07
CA SER A 13 -30.01 11.86 2.98
C SER A 13 -31.53 11.92 3.15
N ASN A 14 -32.21 12.87 2.49
CA ASN A 14 -33.65 13.02 2.62
C ASN A 14 -34.28 12.63 1.28
N PRO A 15 -34.84 11.41 1.11
CA PRO A 15 -35.69 11.16 -0.04
C PRO A 15 -36.78 12.22 0.01
N LEU A 16 -36.91 13.00 -1.07
CA LEU A 16 -38.00 13.95 -1.26
C LEU A 16 -39.27 13.29 -0.72
N LYS A 17 -39.81 13.81 0.38
CA LYS A 17 -41.02 13.24 0.98
C LYS A 17 -42.08 13.24 -0.09
N TYR A 18 -42.49 12.05 -0.52
CA TYR A 18 -43.63 11.86 -1.40
C TYR A 18 -44.81 12.64 -0.82
N ASP A 19 -45.34 13.61 -1.58
CA ASP A 19 -46.53 14.37 -1.18
C ASP A 19 -47.76 13.78 -1.88
N PRO A 20 -48.62 13.04 -1.16
CA PRO A 20 -49.87 12.51 -1.72
C PRO A 20 -50.87 13.60 -2.10
N ASN A 21 -50.64 14.87 -1.72
CA ASN A 21 -51.49 16.02 -2.00
C ASN A 21 -50.95 16.93 -3.11
N MET A 22 -50.03 16.45 -3.96
CA MET A 22 -49.65 17.17 -5.17
C MET A 22 -50.93 17.51 -5.94
N LYS A 23 -51.32 18.80 -5.90
CA LYS A 23 -52.68 19.24 -6.23
C LYS A 23 -53.03 18.79 -7.64
N VAL A 24 -54.10 18.00 -7.77
CA VAL A 24 -54.81 17.88 -9.03
C VAL A 24 -55.34 19.27 -9.34
N SER A 25 -54.72 19.99 -10.27
CA SER A 25 -55.23 21.28 -10.70
C SER A 25 -56.50 21.03 -11.53
N THR A 26 -57.64 20.91 -10.85
CA THR A 26 -58.94 21.17 -11.46
C THR A 26 -59.09 22.69 -11.58
N SER A 27 -58.48 23.27 -12.62
CA SER A 27 -58.87 24.60 -13.10
C SER A 27 -59.79 24.41 -14.30
N GLU A 28 -61.07 24.71 -14.07
CA GLU A 28 -62.12 24.79 -15.09
C GLU A 28 -61.87 26.02 -15.99
N ASP A 29 -60.89 25.96 -16.91
CA ASP A 29 -60.97 26.62 -18.25
C ASP A 29 -59.82 26.24 -19.25
N PRO A 30 -59.61 24.96 -19.67
CA PRO A 30 -58.47 24.62 -20.55
C PRO A 30 -58.82 24.04 -21.93
N ILE A 31 -60.09 23.95 -22.33
CA ILE A 31 -60.49 23.15 -23.51
C ILE A 31 -60.09 23.84 -24.84
N ALA A 32 -60.23 25.16 -24.96
CA ALA A 32 -59.97 25.88 -26.22
C ALA A 32 -58.47 26.11 -26.51
N GLU A 33 -57.62 26.25 -25.48
CA GLU A 33 -56.15 26.35 -25.63
C GLU A 33 -55.51 24.98 -25.87
N ILE A 34 -56.00 23.92 -25.21
CA ILE A 34 -55.55 22.54 -25.45
C ILE A 34 -55.88 22.10 -26.89
N GLU A 35 -57.05 22.44 -27.44
CA GLU A 35 -57.42 22.06 -28.82
C GLU A 35 -56.54 22.72 -29.91
N LYS A 36 -56.13 23.99 -29.72
CA LYS A 36 -55.23 24.70 -30.65
C LYS A 36 -53.79 24.18 -30.61
N ILE A 37 -53.32 23.74 -29.44
CA ILE A 37 -52.00 23.12 -29.28
C ILE A 37 -52.04 21.67 -29.81
N LYS A 38 -53.14 20.94 -29.59
CA LYS A 38 -53.31 19.54 -30.01
C LYS A 38 -53.27 19.35 -31.52
N THR A 39 -53.93 20.21 -32.30
CA THR A 39 -53.90 20.15 -33.78
C THR A 39 -52.49 20.35 -34.35
N LYS A 40 -51.72 21.26 -33.75
CA LYS A 40 -50.32 21.53 -34.09
C LYS A 40 -49.35 20.41 -33.66
N LEU A 41 -49.59 19.80 -32.51
CA LEU A 41 -48.83 18.64 -32.04
C LEU A 41 -49.17 17.36 -32.83
N ASP A 42 -50.36 17.24 -33.39
CA ASP A 42 -50.75 16.09 -34.22
C ASP A 42 -49.95 16.00 -35.53
N GLU A 43 -49.63 17.14 -36.16
CA GLU A 43 -48.73 17.16 -37.33
C GLU A 43 -47.30 16.74 -36.95
N PHE A 44 -46.79 17.27 -35.84
CA PHE A 44 -45.47 16.90 -35.32
C PHE A 44 -45.41 15.40 -34.99
N LYS A 45 -46.40 14.88 -34.27
CA LYS A 45 -46.59 13.45 -34.00
C LYS A 45 -46.54 12.62 -35.28
N LYS A 46 -47.34 12.98 -36.30
CA LYS A 46 -47.38 12.22 -37.58
C LYS A 46 -46.00 12.16 -38.23
N LYS A 47 -45.25 13.27 -38.23
CA LYS A 47 -43.87 13.31 -38.77
C LYS A 47 -42.93 12.43 -37.95
N VAL A 48 -42.95 12.53 -36.62
CA VAL A 48 -42.10 11.75 -35.71
C VAL A 48 -42.37 10.26 -35.85
N VAL A 49 -43.64 9.82 -35.78
CA VAL A 49 -44.00 8.40 -35.89
C VAL A 49 -43.71 7.84 -37.28
N LYS A 50 -43.87 8.63 -38.35
CA LYS A 50 -43.50 8.22 -39.71
C LYS A 50 -41.99 8.02 -39.86
N LYS A 51 -41.19 8.91 -39.26
CA LYS A 51 -39.72 8.86 -39.32
C LYS A 51 -39.15 7.77 -38.41
N PHE A 52 -39.76 7.58 -37.25
CA PHE A 52 -39.37 6.66 -36.20
C PHE A 52 -40.55 5.71 -35.88
N PRO A 53 -40.83 4.72 -36.75
CA PRO A 53 -41.99 3.83 -36.57
C PRO A 53 -41.88 2.96 -35.31
N PHE A 54 -40.68 2.79 -34.76
CA PHE A 54 -40.43 2.09 -33.49
C PHE A 54 -40.76 2.91 -32.24
N THR A 55 -41.27 4.14 -32.36
CA THR A 55 -41.63 4.98 -31.20
C THR A 55 -42.67 4.26 -30.33
N VAL A 56 -42.29 3.97 -29.08
CA VAL A 56 -43.16 3.32 -28.08
C VAL A 56 -44.24 4.29 -27.63
N SER A 57 -43.84 5.50 -27.28
CA SER A 57 -44.79 6.54 -26.93
C SER A 57 -44.22 7.94 -27.17
N LEU A 58 -45.13 8.89 -27.36
CA LEU A 58 -44.85 10.31 -27.44
C LEU A 58 -45.93 11.01 -26.61
N GLY A 59 -45.54 11.73 -25.57
CA GLY A 59 -46.48 12.42 -24.68
C GLY A 59 -46.02 13.83 -24.33
N VAL A 60 -46.95 14.67 -23.91
CA VAL A 60 -46.68 16.00 -23.34
C VAL A 60 -46.55 15.83 -21.83
N LEU A 61 -45.44 16.27 -21.26
CA LEU A 61 -45.25 16.23 -19.81
C LEU A 61 -46.17 17.26 -19.11
N PRO A 62 -46.58 17.01 -17.85
CA PRO A 62 -47.25 18.02 -17.03
C PRO A 62 -46.36 19.25 -16.79
N ALA A 63 -46.93 20.46 -16.85
CA ALA A 63 -46.14 21.69 -16.69
C ALA A 63 -45.47 21.80 -15.31
N ASP A 64 -46.06 21.21 -14.27
CA ASP A 64 -45.51 21.17 -12.91
C ASP A 64 -44.27 20.26 -12.78
N SER A 65 -43.98 19.41 -13.78
CA SER A 65 -42.80 18.54 -13.78
C SER A 65 -41.64 19.05 -14.62
N PHE A 66 -41.78 20.13 -15.40
CA PHE A 66 -40.71 20.57 -16.32
C PHE A 66 -39.38 20.80 -15.59
N LYS A 67 -39.44 21.49 -14.44
CA LYS A 67 -38.27 21.81 -13.62
C LYS A 67 -37.44 20.59 -13.23
N ILE A 68 -38.08 19.48 -12.84
CA ILE A 68 -37.33 18.28 -12.41
C ILE A 68 -36.59 17.62 -13.58
N PHE A 69 -37.13 17.68 -14.80
CA PHE A 69 -36.46 17.16 -16.00
C PHE A 69 -35.38 18.12 -16.53
N GLU A 70 -35.61 19.44 -16.43
CA GLU A 70 -34.60 20.46 -16.75
C GLU A 70 -33.34 20.29 -15.88
N GLU A 71 -33.53 20.08 -14.59
CA GLU A 71 -32.45 19.86 -13.62
C GLU A 71 -31.76 18.50 -13.82
N ASP A 72 -32.52 17.40 -14.00
CA ASP A 72 -31.96 16.04 -14.18
C ASP A 72 -31.13 15.92 -15.47
N GLU A 73 -31.53 16.60 -16.55
CA GLU A 73 -30.80 16.59 -17.83
C GLU A 73 -29.80 17.74 -17.99
N GLY A 74 -29.73 18.68 -17.04
CA GLY A 74 -28.81 19.81 -17.07
C GLY A 74 -29.04 20.75 -18.26
N LEU A 75 -30.29 21.13 -18.51
CA LEU A 75 -30.65 22.03 -19.60
C LEU A 75 -30.00 23.41 -19.42
N LEU A 76 -29.59 24.02 -20.54
CA LEU A 76 -28.98 25.36 -20.52
C LEU A 76 -30.02 26.42 -20.13
N PRO A 77 -29.67 27.41 -19.30
CA PRO A 77 -30.59 28.48 -18.89
C PRO A 77 -31.25 29.22 -20.06
N GLU A 78 -30.54 29.36 -21.20
CA GLU A 78 -31.06 29.99 -22.42
C GLU A 78 -32.21 29.21 -23.05
N GLU A 79 -32.18 27.88 -22.98
CA GLU A 79 -33.26 27.02 -23.50
C GLU A 79 -34.47 27.02 -22.56
N ILE A 80 -34.23 27.02 -21.24
CA ILE A 80 -35.29 27.13 -20.23
C ILE A 80 -36.01 28.48 -20.34
N ALA A 81 -35.27 29.57 -20.60
CA ALA A 81 -35.84 30.92 -20.74
C ALA A 81 -36.86 31.05 -21.88
N LYS A 82 -36.78 30.19 -22.91
CA LYS A 82 -37.76 30.15 -24.02
C LYS A 82 -39.09 29.53 -23.62
N LYS A 83 -39.19 28.94 -22.42
CA LYS A 83 -40.37 28.23 -21.89
C LYS A 83 -40.91 27.20 -22.90
N PRO A 84 -40.08 26.25 -23.36
CA PRO A 84 -40.51 25.25 -24.31
C PRO A 84 -41.59 24.35 -23.69
N LEU A 85 -42.44 23.77 -24.53
CA LEU A 85 -43.31 22.68 -24.13
C LEU A 85 -42.50 21.38 -24.10
N HIS A 86 -42.48 20.70 -22.96
CA HIS A 86 -41.70 19.47 -22.81
C HIS A 86 -42.50 18.26 -23.28
N LEU A 87 -41.94 17.55 -24.26
CA LEU A 87 -42.42 16.28 -24.77
C LEU A 87 -41.49 15.17 -24.27
N ILE A 88 -42.07 14.00 -24.05
CA ILE A 88 -41.34 12.78 -23.78
C ILE A 88 -41.55 11.79 -24.93
N MET A 89 -40.46 11.34 -25.52
CA MET A 89 -40.44 10.31 -26.55
C MET A 89 -39.77 9.07 -25.98
N LEU A 90 -40.53 7.98 -25.87
CA LEU A 90 -40.00 6.67 -25.50
C LEU A 90 -39.67 5.86 -26.75
N ILE A 91 -38.46 5.30 -26.78
CA ILE A 91 -38.00 4.39 -27.82
C ILE A 91 -37.54 3.06 -27.21
N PRO A 92 -37.49 1.97 -27.99
CA PRO A 92 -36.98 0.69 -27.51
C PRO A 92 -35.50 0.78 -27.12
N GLU A 93 -35.09 -0.02 -26.13
CA GLU A 93 -33.71 -0.06 -25.64
C GLU A 93 -32.70 -0.40 -26.74
N ASP A 94 -33.07 -1.26 -27.70
CA ASP A 94 -32.22 -1.63 -28.84
C ASP A 94 -31.78 -0.43 -29.68
N ASN A 95 -32.57 0.65 -29.68
CA ASN A 95 -32.28 1.89 -30.40
C ASN A 95 -31.53 2.93 -29.56
N PHE A 96 -31.19 2.64 -28.30
CA PHE A 96 -30.51 3.57 -27.39
C PHE A 96 -29.20 4.13 -27.99
N LYS A 97 -28.39 3.27 -28.62
CA LYS A 97 -27.09 3.67 -29.21
C LYS A 97 -27.25 4.62 -30.42
N ASP A 98 -28.41 4.61 -31.08
CA ASP A 98 -28.70 5.48 -32.22
C ASP A 98 -29.19 6.87 -31.80
N ILE A 99 -29.48 7.09 -30.50
CA ILE A 99 -29.98 8.38 -29.99
C ILE A 99 -29.05 9.54 -30.41
N PRO A 100 -27.74 9.54 -30.11
CA PRO A 100 -26.90 10.72 -30.36
C PRO A 100 -26.62 10.94 -31.85
N LYS A 101 -26.50 9.86 -32.63
CA LYS A 101 -26.01 9.90 -34.01
C LYS A 101 -27.10 10.07 -35.06
N LYS A 102 -28.30 9.54 -34.81
CA LYS A 102 -29.38 9.49 -35.81
C LYS A 102 -30.68 10.12 -35.31
N ILE A 103 -31.14 9.74 -34.13
CA ILE A 103 -32.49 10.11 -33.66
C ILE A 103 -32.52 11.57 -33.22
N LYS A 104 -31.62 11.99 -32.33
CA LYS A 104 -31.58 13.35 -31.80
C LYS A 104 -31.37 14.42 -32.89
N PRO A 105 -30.41 14.29 -33.83
CA PRO A 105 -30.22 15.30 -34.88
C PRO A 105 -31.45 15.46 -35.79
N GLU A 106 -32.08 14.35 -36.18
CA GLU A 106 -33.28 14.38 -37.03
C GLU A 106 -34.50 14.91 -36.27
N LEU A 107 -34.64 14.58 -34.98
CA LEU A 107 -35.72 15.11 -34.13
C LEU A 107 -35.58 16.63 -33.94
N VAL A 108 -34.36 17.15 -33.76
CA VAL A 108 -34.10 18.60 -33.71
C VAL A 108 -34.51 19.28 -35.02
N LYS A 109 -34.27 18.66 -36.19
CA LYS A 109 -34.77 19.19 -37.46
C LYS A 109 -36.30 19.24 -37.50
N LEU A 110 -36.97 18.17 -37.06
CA LEU A 110 -38.44 18.11 -37.01
C LEU A 110 -39.04 19.17 -36.06
N VAL A 111 -38.38 19.43 -34.92
CA VAL A 111 -38.77 20.51 -33.99
C VAL A 111 -38.60 21.88 -34.64
N ARG A 112 -37.48 22.14 -35.32
CA ARG A 112 -37.27 23.41 -36.04
C ARG A 112 -38.30 23.62 -37.15
N GLU A 113 -38.67 22.56 -37.86
CA GLU A 113 -39.71 22.60 -38.89
C GLU A 113 -41.11 22.86 -38.33
N SER A 114 -41.39 22.44 -37.08
CA SER A 114 -42.71 22.64 -36.46
C SER A 114 -42.98 24.09 -36.06
N LYS A 115 -41.93 24.93 -36.03
CA LYS A 115 -41.96 26.34 -35.60
C LYS A 115 -42.59 26.53 -34.21
N GLN A 116 -42.47 25.53 -33.35
CA GLN A 116 -42.96 25.55 -31.97
C GLN A 116 -41.76 25.45 -31.03
N GLU A 117 -41.84 26.14 -29.89
CA GLU A 117 -40.89 25.99 -28.81
C GLU A 117 -41.16 24.65 -28.11
N LEU A 118 -40.55 23.57 -28.63
CA LEU A 118 -40.69 22.21 -28.09
C LEU A 118 -39.34 21.73 -27.60
N TRP A 119 -39.33 21.09 -26.43
CA TRP A 119 -38.18 20.32 -25.96
C TRP A 119 -38.58 18.86 -25.90
N VAL A 120 -37.82 17.97 -26.56
CA VAL A 120 -38.14 16.53 -26.57
C VAL A 120 -37.10 15.76 -25.80
N HIS A 121 -37.50 15.24 -24.65
CA HIS A 121 -36.75 14.26 -23.89
C HIS A 121 -36.85 12.91 -24.58
N ILE A 122 -35.72 12.27 -24.83
CA ILE A 122 -35.67 10.93 -25.43
C ILE A 122 -35.21 9.97 -24.34
N LYS A 123 -36.05 9.00 -24.02
CA LYS A 123 -35.78 7.98 -22.99
C LYS A 123 -36.16 6.60 -23.51
N THR A 124 -35.73 5.56 -22.82
CA THR A 124 -36.20 4.20 -23.03
C THR A 124 -37.10 3.76 -21.86
N PRO A 125 -37.89 2.68 -22.03
CA PRO A 125 -38.58 2.07 -20.89
C PRO A 125 -37.66 1.74 -19.70
N VAL A 126 -36.39 1.39 -19.96
CA VAL A 126 -35.40 1.11 -18.91
C VAL A 126 -35.09 2.37 -18.10
N ASP A 127 -34.90 3.51 -18.78
CA ASP A 127 -34.71 4.80 -18.09
C ASP A 127 -35.91 5.14 -17.18
N VAL A 128 -37.13 4.90 -17.66
CA VAL A 128 -38.36 5.14 -16.87
C VAL A 128 -38.38 4.26 -15.62
N TRP A 129 -38.04 2.98 -15.74
CA TRP A 129 -37.99 2.06 -14.61
C TRP A 129 -36.88 2.37 -13.62
N ASN A 130 -35.73 2.87 -14.10
CA ASN A 130 -34.64 3.28 -13.22
C ASN A 130 -35.05 4.39 -12.26
N TYR A 131 -35.90 5.34 -12.67
CA TYR A 131 -36.44 6.35 -11.74
C TYR A 131 -37.14 5.71 -10.53
N GLY A 132 -37.86 4.61 -10.72
CA GLY A 132 -38.53 3.89 -9.62
C GLY A 132 -37.55 3.11 -8.75
N LEU A 133 -36.56 2.50 -9.40
CA LEU A 133 -35.48 1.78 -8.71
C LEU A 133 -34.58 2.71 -7.89
N ASP A 134 -34.47 3.98 -8.29
CA ASP A 134 -33.71 5.04 -7.64
C ASP A 134 -34.57 5.86 -6.66
N SER A 135 -35.81 5.45 -6.39
CA SER A 135 -36.77 6.16 -5.53
C SER A 135 -37.14 7.58 -5.96
N LYS A 136 -36.90 7.93 -7.23
CA LYS A 136 -37.30 9.19 -7.89
C LYS A 136 -38.75 9.09 -8.42
N TYR A 137 -39.71 8.83 -7.54
CA TYR A 137 -41.09 8.52 -7.92
C TYR A 137 -41.81 9.68 -8.63
N GLU A 138 -41.41 10.92 -8.35
CA GLU A 138 -41.92 12.13 -8.99
C GLU A 138 -41.73 12.14 -10.52
N PHE A 139 -40.63 11.55 -11.01
CA PHE A 139 -40.39 11.39 -12.44
C PHE A 139 -41.40 10.41 -13.02
N ILE A 140 -41.51 9.21 -12.45
CA ILE A 140 -42.48 8.20 -12.92
C ILE A 140 -43.91 8.74 -12.89
N ASP A 141 -44.28 9.48 -11.84
CA ASP A 141 -45.59 10.13 -11.72
C ASP A 141 -45.83 11.15 -12.81
N ALA A 142 -44.80 11.91 -13.22
CA ALA A 142 -44.89 12.78 -14.39
C ALA A 142 -45.08 11.99 -15.70
N PHE A 143 -44.42 10.84 -15.88
CA PHE A 143 -44.63 9.97 -17.05
C PHE A 143 -46.08 9.46 -17.12
N GLY A 144 -46.65 8.95 -16.03
CA GLY A 144 -48.04 8.46 -16.05
C GLY A 144 -49.07 9.59 -16.19
N ARG A 145 -48.78 10.79 -15.68
CA ARG A 145 -49.63 11.99 -15.88
C ARG A 145 -49.48 12.64 -17.26
N SER A 146 -48.50 12.23 -18.05
CA SER A 146 -48.28 12.81 -19.39
C SER A 146 -49.51 12.65 -20.29
N MET A 147 -49.81 13.66 -21.09
CA MET A 147 -50.87 13.60 -22.11
C MET A 147 -50.34 12.83 -23.32
N PRO A 148 -50.93 11.68 -23.71
CA PRO A 148 -50.36 10.85 -24.77
C PRO A 148 -50.76 11.43 -26.13
N LEU A 149 -49.77 11.71 -26.98
CA LEU A 149 -49.97 12.01 -28.40
C LEU A 149 -49.97 10.72 -29.21
N HIS A 150 -49.01 9.82 -28.91
CA HIS A 150 -48.89 8.48 -29.46
C HIS A 150 -48.54 7.53 -28.31
N ASP A 151 -49.18 6.36 -28.27
CA ASP A 151 -48.87 5.35 -27.26
C ASP A 151 -49.20 3.96 -27.79
N THR A 152 -48.25 3.03 -27.64
CA THR A 152 -48.48 1.61 -27.94
C THR A 152 -49.06 0.85 -26.75
N GLY A 153 -49.26 1.51 -25.60
CA GLY A 153 -49.89 0.98 -24.39
C GLY A 153 -49.08 1.21 -23.11
N PHE A 154 -47.83 1.67 -23.23
CA PHE A 154 -46.92 1.88 -22.11
C PHE A 154 -47.39 3.02 -21.19
N LEU A 155 -47.67 4.20 -21.76
CA LEU A 155 -48.08 5.36 -20.96
C LEU A 155 -49.48 5.15 -20.36
N GLY A 156 -50.38 4.52 -21.10
CA GLY A 156 -51.71 4.16 -20.61
C GLY A 156 -51.66 3.21 -19.41
N ALA A 157 -50.86 2.14 -19.51
CA ALA A 157 -50.69 1.18 -18.41
C ALA A 157 -50.05 1.83 -17.18
N LEU A 158 -49.00 2.63 -17.40
CA LEU A 158 -48.34 3.36 -16.32
C LEU A 158 -49.29 4.36 -15.65
N ARG A 159 -50.07 5.12 -16.43
CA ARG A 159 -51.11 6.03 -15.91
C ARG A 159 -52.11 5.29 -15.04
N LEU A 160 -52.64 4.15 -15.51
CA LEU A 160 -53.62 3.37 -14.79
C LEU A 160 -53.10 2.95 -13.41
N ALA A 161 -51.86 2.44 -13.35
CA ALA A 161 -51.24 2.08 -12.09
C ALA A 161 -50.94 3.28 -11.17
N ILE A 162 -50.54 4.43 -11.72
CA ILE A 162 -50.28 5.64 -10.91
C ILE A 162 -51.56 6.22 -10.32
N ILE A 163 -52.66 6.24 -11.08
CA ILE A 163 -53.96 6.67 -10.55
C ILE A 163 -54.39 5.73 -9.43
N HIS A 164 -54.33 4.42 -9.66
CA HIS A 164 -54.68 3.43 -8.64
C HIS A 164 -53.79 3.54 -7.39
N LYS A 165 -52.46 3.66 -7.56
CA LYS A 165 -51.50 3.94 -6.49
C LYS A 165 -51.93 5.16 -5.67
N THR A 166 -52.29 6.25 -6.34
CA THR A 166 -52.69 7.50 -5.68
C THR A 166 -53.97 7.30 -4.85
N LEU A 167 -54.97 6.61 -5.38
CA LEU A 167 -56.21 6.30 -4.64
C LEU A 167 -55.93 5.44 -3.39
N VAL A 168 -55.08 4.42 -3.51
CA VAL A 168 -54.69 3.54 -2.40
C VAL A 168 -53.92 4.32 -1.34
N LEU A 169 -52.91 5.12 -1.74
CA LEU A 169 -52.09 5.89 -0.82
C LEU A 169 -52.90 6.95 -0.08
N ARG A 170 -53.84 7.65 -0.75
CA ARG A 170 -54.71 8.64 -0.09
C ARG A 170 -55.44 8.09 1.13
N LYS A 171 -55.77 6.80 1.15
CA LYS A 171 -56.44 6.14 2.28
C LYS A 171 -55.50 5.40 3.22
N PHE A 172 -54.42 4.80 2.69
CA PHE A 172 -53.60 3.82 3.42
C PHE A 172 -52.10 4.15 3.46
N GLU A 173 -51.67 5.37 3.14
CA GLU A 173 -50.25 5.78 3.05
C GLU A 173 -49.37 5.24 4.19
N LYS A 174 -49.86 5.36 5.44
CA LYS A 174 -49.14 4.91 6.65
C LYS A 174 -48.96 3.39 6.77
N TYR A 175 -49.73 2.62 6.02
CA TYR A 175 -49.73 1.16 6.04
C TYR A 175 -49.21 0.55 4.75
N VAL A 176 -49.19 1.28 3.62
CA VAL A 176 -48.55 0.78 2.40
C VAL A 176 -47.04 0.77 2.63
N ALA A 177 -46.45 -0.43 2.71
CA ALA A 177 -45.00 -0.60 2.73
C ALA A 177 -44.42 -0.31 1.34
N SER A 178 -45.05 -0.88 0.30
CA SER A 178 -44.63 -0.71 -1.08
C SER A 178 -45.82 -0.86 -2.04
N TYR A 179 -45.84 -0.04 -3.09
CA TYR A 179 -46.68 -0.23 -4.26
C TYR A 179 -45.76 -0.48 -5.46
N VAL A 180 -45.90 -1.63 -6.09
CA VAL A 180 -44.94 -2.10 -7.10
C VAL A 180 -45.65 -2.43 -8.40
N PHE A 181 -45.07 -1.98 -9.50
CA PHE A 181 -45.49 -2.27 -10.86
C PHE A 181 -44.70 -3.48 -11.37
N GLY A 182 -45.36 -4.43 -12.03
CA GLY A 182 -44.75 -5.68 -12.44
C GLY A 182 -45.27 -6.17 -13.79
N GLY A 183 -45.06 -7.47 -14.04
CA GLY A 183 -45.66 -8.15 -15.18
C GLY A 183 -44.89 -8.00 -16.50
N SER A 184 -45.59 -8.33 -17.59
CA SER A 184 -45.04 -8.35 -18.96
C SER A 184 -44.57 -6.97 -19.45
N ILE A 185 -45.18 -5.90 -18.96
CA ILE A 185 -44.86 -4.51 -19.34
C ILE A 185 -43.47 -4.12 -18.84
N VAL A 186 -43.11 -4.50 -17.61
CA VAL A 186 -41.76 -4.26 -17.08
C VAL A 186 -40.71 -5.08 -17.81
N ARG A 187 -41.05 -6.33 -18.16
CA ARG A 187 -40.16 -7.24 -18.92
C ARG A 187 -40.01 -6.87 -20.40
N GLY A 188 -40.80 -5.93 -20.91
CA GLY A 188 -40.80 -5.54 -22.32
C GLY A 188 -41.43 -6.59 -23.26
N THR A 189 -42.18 -7.56 -22.72
CA THR A 189 -42.83 -8.63 -23.50
C THR A 189 -44.34 -8.40 -23.64
N ALA A 190 -44.84 -7.24 -23.25
CA ALA A 190 -46.26 -6.90 -23.31
C ALA A 190 -46.71 -6.55 -24.74
N ASP A 191 -47.95 -6.90 -25.04
CA ASP A 191 -48.70 -6.46 -26.22
C ASP A 191 -49.79 -5.45 -25.83
N LYS A 192 -50.54 -4.96 -26.83
CA LYS A 192 -51.60 -3.95 -26.64
C LYS A 192 -52.77 -4.43 -25.77
N THR A 193 -52.92 -5.74 -25.61
CA THR A 193 -54.00 -6.39 -24.85
C THR A 193 -53.58 -6.86 -23.48
N SER A 194 -52.28 -6.77 -23.18
CA SER A 194 -51.71 -7.23 -21.92
C SER A 194 -52.33 -6.51 -20.74
N ASP A 195 -52.51 -7.25 -19.67
CA ASP A 195 -52.94 -6.73 -18.38
C ASP A 195 -51.84 -5.89 -17.73
N VAL A 196 -52.28 -4.99 -16.85
CA VAL A 196 -51.39 -4.17 -16.03
C VAL A 196 -51.27 -4.86 -14.68
N ASP A 197 -50.10 -5.43 -14.39
CA ASP A 197 -49.85 -6.11 -13.12
C ASP A 197 -49.27 -5.15 -12.09
N THR A 198 -49.91 -5.08 -10.94
CA THR A 198 -49.39 -4.36 -9.77
C THR A 198 -49.56 -5.19 -8.52
N PHE A 199 -48.72 -4.96 -7.54
CA PHE A 199 -48.90 -5.56 -6.22
C PHE A 199 -48.63 -4.55 -5.12
N VAL A 200 -49.40 -4.68 -4.06
CA VAL A 200 -49.40 -3.77 -2.92
C VAL A 200 -49.05 -4.58 -1.68
N ILE A 201 -47.98 -4.16 -1.01
CA ILE A 201 -47.52 -4.75 0.25
C ILE A 201 -47.98 -3.82 1.37
N ILE A 202 -48.82 -4.34 2.26
CA ILE A 202 -49.36 -3.62 3.40
C ILE A 202 -48.61 -4.08 4.66
N ASP A 203 -47.98 -3.14 5.36
CA ASP A 203 -47.40 -3.36 6.67
C ASP A 203 -48.50 -3.67 7.68
N ASP A 204 -48.48 -4.90 8.17
CA ASP A 204 -49.45 -5.44 9.11
C ASP A 204 -48.81 -5.69 10.49
N THR A 205 -47.54 -5.34 10.68
CA THR A 205 -46.77 -5.68 11.89
C THR A 205 -47.33 -5.07 13.18
N ASP A 206 -48.09 -3.97 13.09
CA ASP A 206 -48.68 -3.25 14.21
C ASP A 206 -50.10 -3.73 14.60
N VAL A 207 -50.75 -4.54 13.75
CA VAL A 207 -52.13 -5.00 13.97
C VAL A 207 -52.17 -6.07 15.06
N LYS A 208 -52.91 -5.79 16.14
CA LYS A 208 -53.03 -6.68 17.32
C LYS A 208 -54.44 -7.24 17.57
N ARG A 209 -55.47 -6.64 16.96
CA ARG A 209 -56.88 -6.83 17.34
C ARG A 209 -57.73 -7.60 16.32
N MET A 210 -57.19 -7.88 15.13
CA MET A 210 -57.91 -8.53 14.03
C MET A 210 -57.11 -9.69 13.45
N PRO A 211 -57.74 -10.83 13.12
CA PRO A 211 -57.07 -11.91 12.39
C PRO A 211 -56.55 -11.45 11.02
N ARG A 212 -55.37 -11.94 10.64
CA ARG A 212 -54.66 -11.57 9.40
C ARG A 212 -55.49 -11.81 8.14
N LEU A 213 -56.15 -12.96 8.06
CA LEU A 213 -57.02 -13.31 6.94
C LEU A 213 -58.19 -12.32 6.78
N GLN A 214 -58.82 -11.92 7.88
CA GLN A 214 -59.92 -10.96 7.86
C GLN A 214 -59.43 -9.57 7.45
N LEU A 215 -58.25 -9.17 7.93
CA LEU A 215 -57.62 -7.90 7.53
C LEU A 215 -57.35 -7.89 6.02
N LEU A 216 -56.73 -8.96 5.50
CA LEU A 216 -56.39 -9.10 4.09
C LEU A 216 -57.62 -8.98 3.18
N GLU A 217 -58.70 -9.69 3.50
CA GLU A 217 -59.94 -9.65 2.70
C GLU A 217 -60.61 -8.26 2.73
N LYS A 218 -60.60 -7.58 3.89
CA LYS A 218 -61.09 -6.19 3.97
C LYS A 218 -60.27 -5.22 3.14
N LEU A 219 -58.94 -5.34 3.20
CA LEU A 219 -58.03 -4.50 2.41
C LEU A 219 -58.20 -4.76 0.91
N ARG A 220 -58.31 -6.03 0.51
CA ARG A 220 -58.58 -6.44 -0.88
C ARG A 220 -59.86 -5.82 -1.42
N GLY A 221 -60.96 -5.90 -0.67
CA GLY A 221 -62.22 -5.30 -1.09
C GLY A 221 -62.08 -3.80 -1.41
N ILE A 222 -61.49 -3.04 -0.48
CA ILE A 222 -61.31 -1.59 -0.65
C ILE A 222 -60.34 -1.26 -1.81
N ILE A 223 -59.22 -1.98 -1.91
CA ILE A 223 -58.24 -1.74 -2.96
C ILE A 223 -58.82 -2.10 -4.33
N TYR A 224 -59.56 -3.20 -4.45
CA TYR A 224 -60.19 -3.61 -5.71
C TYR A 224 -61.30 -2.66 -6.15
N ASP A 225 -62.02 -2.03 -5.23
CA ASP A 225 -63.01 -1.00 -5.58
C ASP A 225 -62.35 0.18 -6.32
N TYR A 226 -61.12 0.57 -5.95
CA TYR A 226 -60.37 1.63 -6.63
C TYR A 226 -59.93 1.26 -8.05
N ILE A 227 -59.92 -0.02 -8.43
CA ILE A 227 -59.58 -0.43 -9.80
C ILE A 227 -60.59 0.16 -10.80
N ARG A 228 -61.89 0.14 -10.45
CA ARG A 228 -62.96 0.66 -11.31
C ARG A 228 -62.82 2.16 -11.52
N GLU A 229 -62.58 2.89 -10.43
CA GLU A 229 -62.35 4.33 -10.45
C GLU A 229 -61.10 4.68 -11.28
N ALA A 230 -59.99 3.97 -11.04
CA ALA A 230 -58.74 4.19 -11.77
C ALA A 230 -58.89 3.91 -13.28
N THR A 231 -59.61 2.84 -13.65
CA THR A 231 -59.86 2.50 -15.06
C THR A 231 -60.68 3.58 -15.76
N ALA A 232 -61.73 4.08 -15.10
CA ALA A 232 -62.56 5.14 -15.63
C ALA A 232 -61.78 6.45 -15.83
N LEU A 233 -60.94 6.83 -14.84
CA LEU A 233 -60.12 8.04 -14.91
C LEU A 233 -58.97 7.93 -15.92
N ALA A 234 -58.37 6.74 -16.07
CA ALA A 234 -57.27 6.53 -17.01
C ALA A 234 -57.72 6.53 -18.47
N GLY A 235 -58.97 6.10 -18.73
CA GLY A 235 -59.51 5.96 -20.09
C GLY A 235 -58.87 4.81 -20.89
N VAL A 236 -58.32 3.80 -20.20
CA VAL A 236 -57.59 2.67 -20.79
C VAL A 236 -58.45 1.41 -20.74
N LYS A 237 -58.37 0.56 -21.78
CA LYS A 237 -59.16 -0.67 -21.87
C LYS A 237 -58.50 -1.89 -21.22
N ASN A 238 -57.19 -1.82 -20.98
CA ASN A 238 -56.40 -2.89 -20.37
C ASN A 238 -56.85 -3.13 -18.93
N PRO A 239 -57.07 -4.39 -18.52
CA PRO A 239 -57.43 -4.70 -17.14
C PRO A 239 -56.25 -4.46 -16.22
N LEU A 240 -56.52 -3.88 -15.05
CA LEU A 240 -55.54 -3.76 -13.96
C LEU A 240 -55.71 -4.94 -13.01
N ASN A 241 -54.67 -5.76 -12.90
CA ASN A 241 -54.56 -6.85 -11.95
C ASN A 241 -53.76 -6.37 -10.73
N VAL A 242 -54.38 -6.42 -9.55
CA VAL A 242 -53.76 -5.97 -8.30
C VAL A 242 -53.65 -7.15 -7.35
N GLN A 243 -52.44 -7.45 -6.88
CA GLN A 243 -52.23 -8.47 -5.85
C GLN A 243 -51.91 -7.80 -4.52
N VAL A 244 -52.76 -8.03 -3.52
CA VAL A 244 -52.57 -7.46 -2.17
C VAL A 244 -51.94 -8.50 -1.26
N TYR A 245 -50.84 -8.12 -0.62
CA TYR A 245 -50.10 -8.93 0.35
C TYR A 245 -49.95 -8.21 1.68
N LEU A 246 -50.01 -8.97 2.77
CA LEU A 246 -49.53 -8.53 4.06
C LEU A 246 -48.00 -8.68 4.10
N LEU A 247 -47.32 -7.75 4.74
CA LEU A 247 -45.86 -7.71 4.82
C LEU A 247 -45.28 -9.00 5.43
N THR A 248 -45.87 -9.46 6.53
CA THR A 248 -45.43 -10.67 7.22
C THR A 248 -45.59 -11.93 6.36
N ASP A 249 -46.73 -12.06 5.66
CA ASP A 249 -47.00 -13.18 4.76
C ASP A 249 -46.10 -13.15 3.53
N PHE A 250 -45.89 -11.98 2.93
CA PHE A 250 -44.97 -11.81 1.80
C PHE A 250 -43.56 -12.25 2.18
N TRP A 251 -43.05 -11.77 3.32
CA TRP A 251 -41.71 -12.14 3.80
C TRP A 251 -41.57 -13.63 4.10
N ASN A 252 -42.59 -14.27 4.70
CA ASN A 252 -42.58 -15.72 4.90
C ASN A 252 -42.49 -16.47 3.57
N ASN A 253 -43.26 -16.06 2.55
CA ASN A 253 -43.18 -16.66 1.21
C ASN A 253 -41.82 -16.45 0.52
N VAL A 254 -41.15 -15.33 0.79
CA VAL A 254 -39.76 -15.10 0.31
C VAL A 254 -38.80 -16.06 1.01
N LYS A 255 -38.92 -16.24 2.33
CA LYS A 255 -38.10 -17.19 3.10
C LYS A 255 -38.32 -18.63 2.64
N ASP A 256 -39.56 -18.99 2.32
CA ASP A 256 -39.95 -20.32 1.87
C ASP A 256 -39.75 -20.53 0.34
N ALA A 257 -39.03 -19.60 -0.31
CA ALA A 257 -38.62 -19.71 -1.71
C ALA A 257 -39.77 -19.78 -2.73
N HIS A 258 -40.90 -19.11 -2.45
CA HIS A 258 -42.04 -19.14 -3.35
C HIS A 258 -41.71 -18.47 -4.71
N PRO A 259 -41.83 -19.17 -5.86
CA PRO A 259 -41.34 -18.68 -7.16
C PRO A 259 -41.93 -17.33 -7.59
N VAL A 260 -43.20 -17.11 -7.27
CA VAL A 260 -43.91 -15.85 -7.56
C VAL A 260 -43.27 -14.66 -6.82
N MET A 261 -42.92 -14.80 -5.54
CA MET A 261 -42.32 -13.70 -4.78
C MET A 261 -40.93 -13.35 -5.30
N PHE A 262 -40.16 -14.35 -5.75
CA PHE A 262 -38.85 -14.12 -6.35
C PHE A 262 -38.98 -13.37 -7.68
N THR A 263 -39.98 -13.73 -8.49
CA THR A 263 -40.30 -13.02 -9.74
C THR A 263 -40.72 -11.59 -9.45
N PHE A 264 -41.59 -11.38 -8.45
CA PHE A 264 -42.04 -10.05 -8.05
C PHE A 264 -40.90 -9.16 -7.57
N ILE A 265 -40.02 -9.67 -6.71
CA ILE A 265 -38.84 -8.92 -6.25
C ILE A 265 -37.89 -8.65 -7.43
N ARG A 266 -37.60 -9.66 -8.27
CA ARG A 266 -36.65 -9.57 -9.38
C ARG A 266 -37.10 -8.57 -10.45
N ASP A 267 -38.36 -8.64 -10.86
CA ASP A 267 -38.86 -7.88 -12.00
C ASP A 267 -39.56 -6.60 -11.55
N GLY A 268 -40.18 -6.57 -10.37
CA GLY A 268 -40.99 -5.44 -9.90
C GLY A 268 -40.24 -4.11 -9.80
N VAL A 269 -40.89 -3.03 -10.21
CA VAL A 269 -40.42 -1.65 -10.13
C VAL A 269 -41.31 -0.90 -9.14
N PRO A 270 -40.78 -0.41 -8.01
CA PRO A 270 -41.61 0.29 -7.04
C PRO A 270 -42.05 1.64 -7.64
N LEU A 271 -43.35 1.94 -7.51
CA LEU A 271 -43.92 3.27 -7.76
C LEU A 271 -44.03 4.08 -6.47
N TYR A 272 -43.88 3.40 -5.34
CA TYR A 272 -43.79 3.92 -3.98
C TYR A 272 -43.18 2.84 -3.09
N ASP A 273 -42.21 3.19 -2.25
CA ASP A 273 -41.62 2.28 -1.27
C ASP A 273 -41.19 3.07 -0.02
N ARG A 274 -41.44 2.50 1.17
CA ARG A 274 -41.00 3.08 2.46
C ARG A 274 -39.69 2.46 2.95
N GLY A 275 -38.85 1.99 2.04
CA GLY A 275 -37.56 1.37 2.34
C GLY A 275 -37.66 -0.12 2.68
N THR A 276 -38.60 -0.84 2.05
CA THR A 276 -38.78 -2.29 2.27
C THR A 276 -38.44 -3.08 1.01
N PHE A 277 -39.09 -2.78 -0.11
CA PHE A 277 -38.99 -3.57 -1.32
C PHE A 277 -37.64 -3.42 -2.03
N LEU A 278 -37.10 -2.20 -2.11
CA LEU A 278 -35.80 -1.96 -2.75
C LEU A 278 -34.65 -2.72 -2.07
N PRO A 279 -34.51 -2.70 -0.72
CA PRO A 279 -33.56 -3.55 -0.02
C PRO A 279 -33.69 -5.04 -0.37
N TRP A 280 -34.91 -5.59 -0.44
CA TRP A 280 -35.09 -6.99 -0.82
C TRP A 280 -34.66 -7.29 -2.25
N LYS A 281 -34.97 -6.39 -3.19
CA LYS A 281 -34.50 -6.50 -4.57
C LYS A 281 -32.98 -6.49 -4.66
N LEU A 282 -32.33 -5.62 -3.89
CA LEU A 282 -30.88 -5.56 -3.83
C LEU A 282 -30.28 -6.83 -3.21
N LEU A 283 -30.85 -7.32 -2.11
CA LEU A 283 -30.42 -8.57 -1.46
C LEU A 283 -30.59 -9.78 -2.38
N LEU A 284 -31.64 -9.82 -3.21
CA LEU A 284 -31.82 -10.85 -4.23
C LEU A 284 -30.70 -10.77 -5.27
N LYS A 285 -30.44 -9.58 -5.84
CA LYS A 285 -29.36 -9.36 -6.82
C LYS A 285 -27.97 -9.71 -6.28
N MET A 286 -27.74 -9.50 -4.99
CA MET A 286 -26.50 -9.87 -4.30
C MET A 286 -26.39 -11.37 -3.99
N GLY A 287 -27.39 -12.19 -4.36
CA GLY A 287 -27.43 -13.62 -4.04
C GLY A 287 -27.59 -13.92 -2.54
N LYS A 288 -28.10 -12.95 -1.75
CA LYS A 288 -28.29 -13.11 -0.30
C LYS A 288 -29.62 -13.78 0.04
N ILE A 289 -30.64 -13.62 -0.80
CA ILE A 289 -31.90 -14.36 -0.71
C ILE A 289 -31.72 -15.72 -1.39
N LYS A 290 -31.90 -16.81 -0.64
CA LYS A 290 -31.67 -18.19 -1.09
C LYS A 290 -32.99 -18.96 -1.17
N PRO A 291 -33.13 -19.95 -2.05
CA PRO A 291 -32.21 -20.39 -3.11
C PRO A 291 -32.51 -19.65 -4.43
N SER A 292 -31.77 -18.59 -4.75
CA SER A 292 -31.91 -17.85 -6.01
C SER A 292 -30.82 -18.25 -7.03
N PRO A 293 -31.08 -18.15 -8.34
CA PRO A 293 -30.04 -18.25 -9.37
C PRO A 293 -28.84 -17.34 -9.09
N GLU A 294 -29.10 -16.13 -8.62
CA GLU A 294 -28.09 -15.15 -8.22
C GLU A 294 -27.20 -15.67 -7.07
N ALA A 295 -27.78 -16.39 -6.11
CA ALA A 295 -27.03 -17.06 -5.04
C ALA A 295 -26.19 -18.22 -5.58
N VAL A 296 -26.74 -19.02 -6.51
CA VAL A 296 -26.01 -20.14 -7.15
C VAL A 296 -24.79 -19.63 -7.89
N ASP A 297 -24.94 -18.58 -8.72
CA ASP A 297 -23.84 -17.96 -9.46
C ASP A 297 -22.77 -17.40 -8.52
N MET A 298 -23.16 -16.83 -7.38
CA MET A 298 -22.22 -16.36 -6.36
C MET A 298 -21.39 -17.52 -5.80
N PHE A 299 -22.02 -18.63 -5.43
CA PHE A 299 -21.32 -19.82 -4.92
C PHE A 299 -20.41 -20.45 -5.99
N MET A 300 -20.85 -20.53 -7.24
CA MET A 300 -20.04 -21.05 -8.35
C MET A 300 -18.81 -20.17 -8.61
N LYS A 301 -18.98 -18.84 -8.65
CA LYS A 301 -17.87 -17.88 -8.82
C LYS A 301 -16.84 -17.95 -7.71
N GLU A 302 -17.24 -18.32 -6.49
CA GLU A 302 -16.30 -18.55 -5.38
C GLU A 302 -15.42 -19.77 -5.65
N GLY A 303 -16.01 -20.85 -6.19
CA GLY A 303 -15.27 -22.01 -6.69
C GLY A 303 -14.26 -21.62 -7.77
N ASP A 304 -14.68 -20.89 -8.80
CA ASP A 304 -13.81 -20.48 -9.91
C ASP A 304 -12.59 -19.65 -9.46
N ARG A 305 -12.76 -18.81 -8.42
CA ARG A 305 -11.67 -18.01 -7.86
C ARG A 305 -10.61 -18.85 -7.15
N THR A 306 -10.94 -20.07 -6.74
CA THR A 306 -10.02 -20.94 -6.00
C THR A 306 -8.83 -21.35 -6.85
N GLU A 307 -9.00 -21.62 -8.15
CA GLU A 307 -7.89 -21.98 -9.04
C GLU A 307 -6.86 -20.84 -9.14
N ALA A 308 -7.33 -19.62 -9.38
CA ALA A 308 -6.47 -18.45 -9.46
C ALA A 308 -5.72 -18.17 -8.14
N LEU A 309 -6.36 -18.44 -6.98
CA LEU A 309 -5.73 -18.33 -5.67
C LEU A 309 -4.63 -19.40 -5.48
N ILE A 310 -4.86 -20.63 -5.94
CA ILE A 310 -3.85 -21.70 -5.88
C ILE A 310 -2.66 -21.34 -6.77
N ASP A 311 -2.89 -20.93 -8.02
CA ASP A 311 -1.83 -20.52 -8.95
C ASP A 311 -0.95 -19.41 -8.35
N ARG A 312 -1.57 -18.41 -7.72
CA ARG A 312 -0.85 -17.34 -7.01
C ARG A 312 -0.01 -17.88 -5.85
N ARG A 313 -0.57 -18.74 -5.01
CA ARG A 313 0.15 -19.32 -3.86
C ARG A 313 1.37 -20.16 -4.29
N LEU A 314 1.30 -20.84 -5.43
CA LEU A 314 2.44 -21.59 -5.97
C LEU A 314 3.57 -20.66 -6.44
N ILE A 315 3.23 -19.52 -7.03
CA ILE A 315 4.20 -18.47 -7.36
C ILE A 315 4.80 -17.87 -6.08
N ASP A 316 3.97 -17.53 -5.09
CA ASP A 316 4.43 -16.97 -3.82
C ASP A 316 5.40 -17.95 -3.12
N ALA A 317 5.10 -19.25 -3.12
CA ALA A 317 6.00 -20.27 -2.57
C ALA A 317 7.37 -20.32 -3.29
N MET A 318 7.38 -20.15 -4.61
CA MET A 318 8.62 -20.06 -5.39
C MET A 318 9.43 -18.79 -5.03
N VAL A 319 8.76 -17.66 -4.81
CA VAL A 319 9.39 -16.41 -4.35
C VAL A 319 9.97 -16.56 -2.94
N ASP A 320 9.24 -17.21 -2.02
CA ASP A 320 9.74 -17.48 -0.66
C ASP A 320 10.99 -18.37 -0.68
N ILE A 321 10.99 -19.41 -1.52
CA ILE A 321 12.16 -20.27 -1.70
C ILE A 321 13.35 -19.45 -2.26
N TYR A 322 13.11 -18.56 -3.22
CA TYR A 322 14.15 -17.66 -3.74
C TYR A 322 14.80 -16.84 -2.63
N TYR A 323 14.02 -16.16 -1.78
CA TYR A 323 14.57 -15.39 -0.66
C TYR A 323 15.25 -16.27 0.39
N GLY A 324 14.77 -17.50 0.57
CA GLY A 324 15.38 -18.53 1.40
C GLY A 324 16.76 -18.97 0.90
N ILE A 325 17.04 -18.87 -0.41
CA ILE A 325 18.36 -19.15 -1.00
C ILE A 325 19.24 -17.90 -0.93
N ILE A 326 18.74 -16.76 -1.37
CA ILE A 326 19.50 -15.52 -1.55
C ILE A 326 20.02 -14.93 -0.24
N THR A 327 19.17 -14.88 0.79
CA THR A 327 19.50 -14.20 2.05
C THR A 327 20.66 -14.88 2.78
N PRO A 328 20.67 -16.23 2.95
CA PRO A 328 21.84 -16.93 3.49
C PRO A 328 23.09 -16.72 2.66
N THR A 329 22.99 -16.74 1.32
CA THR A 329 24.15 -16.53 0.44
C THR A 329 24.77 -15.14 0.64
N GLN A 330 23.95 -14.09 0.73
CA GLN A 330 24.41 -12.73 1.02
C GLN A 330 25.08 -12.64 2.40
N ALA A 331 24.51 -13.28 3.42
CA ALA A 331 25.09 -13.31 4.76
C ALA A 331 26.47 -13.98 4.77
N LEU A 332 26.66 -15.05 3.98
CA LEU A 332 27.96 -15.69 3.85
C LEU A 332 28.96 -14.82 3.10
N MET A 333 28.54 -14.10 2.06
CA MET A 333 29.41 -13.13 1.37
C MET A 333 29.90 -12.04 2.32
N MET A 334 29.01 -11.53 3.19
CA MET A 334 29.37 -10.60 4.26
C MET A 334 30.37 -11.21 5.25
N LEU A 335 30.16 -12.47 5.64
CA LEU A 335 31.09 -13.18 6.53
C LEU A 335 32.48 -13.38 5.88
N ALA A 336 32.53 -13.50 4.56
CA ALA A 336 33.77 -13.55 3.79
C ALA A 336 34.40 -12.16 3.54
N GLY A 337 33.82 -11.08 4.08
CA GLY A 337 34.34 -9.71 3.94
C GLY A 337 33.93 -8.98 2.66
N HIS A 338 32.97 -9.52 1.91
CA HIS A 338 32.43 -8.89 0.70
C HIS A 338 31.10 -8.18 0.98
N ALA A 339 30.77 -7.15 0.20
CA ALA A 339 29.43 -6.58 0.24
C ALA A 339 28.38 -7.62 -0.21
N PRO A 340 27.15 -7.59 0.32
CA PRO A 340 26.10 -8.50 -0.11
C PRO A 340 25.78 -8.24 -1.59
N PRO A 341 25.94 -9.23 -2.49
CA PRO A 341 25.75 -9.01 -3.92
C PRO A 341 24.28 -8.79 -4.29
N VAL A 342 24.05 -8.05 -5.37
CA VAL A 342 22.70 -7.83 -5.92
C VAL A 342 22.27 -9.00 -6.81
N PRO A 343 20.96 -9.27 -7.03
CA PRO A 343 20.50 -10.41 -7.84
C PRO A 343 21.08 -10.48 -9.26
N LYS A 344 21.49 -9.34 -9.83
CA LYS A 344 22.11 -9.29 -11.16
C LYS A 344 23.50 -9.93 -11.19
N THR A 345 24.31 -9.69 -10.16
CA THR A 345 25.73 -10.11 -10.08
C THR A 345 25.95 -11.28 -9.11
N MET A 346 24.93 -11.63 -8.31
CA MET A 346 24.88 -12.71 -7.33
C MET A 346 25.64 -13.97 -7.75
N VAL A 347 25.26 -14.58 -8.88
CA VAL A 347 25.84 -15.85 -9.33
C VAL A 347 27.34 -15.71 -9.66
N ALA A 348 27.73 -14.61 -10.29
CA ALA A 348 29.11 -14.38 -10.70
C ALA A 348 30.03 -14.13 -9.49
N GLU A 349 29.61 -13.26 -8.58
CA GLU A 349 30.37 -12.94 -7.36
C GLU A 349 30.49 -14.14 -6.43
N VAL A 350 29.40 -14.90 -6.23
CA VAL A 350 29.40 -16.12 -5.41
C VAL A 350 30.33 -17.18 -5.99
N LYS A 351 30.38 -17.32 -7.32
CA LYS A 351 31.30 -18.24 -7.97
C LYS A 351 32.76 -17.83 -7.70
N GLU A 352 33.09 -16.57 -7.93
CA GLU A 352 34.45 -16.07 -7.74
C GLU A 352 34.93 -16.29 -6.29
N VAL A 353 34.08 -15.96 -5.32
CA VAL A 353 34.44 -16.06 -3.90
C VAL A 353 34.42 -17.51 -3.41
N PHE A 354 33.29 -18.22 -3.52
CA PHE A 354 33.12 -19.51 -2.85
C PHE A 354 33.56 -20.73 -3.66
N VAL A 355 33.59 -20.65 -4.99
CA VAL A 355 34.01 -21.75 -5.85
C VAL A 355 35.48 -21.59 -6.23
N ASP A 356 35.87 -20.44 -6.75
CA ASP A 356 37.20 -20.27 -7.36
C ASP A 356 38.29 -19.95 -6.30
N LYS A 357 38.04 -18.95 -5.42
CA LYS A 357 39.00 -18.50 -4.39
C LYS A 357 38.99 -19.40 -3.16
N GLU A 358 37.85 -19.50 -2.47
CA GLU A 358 37.74 -20.20 -1.19
C GLU A 358 37.62 -21.71 -1.35
N LYS A 359 37.13 -22.19 -2.51
CA LYS A 359 36.89 -23.62 -2.81
C LYS A 359 36.05 -24.33 -1.74
N LEU A 360 35.04 -23.63 -1.23
CA LEU A 360 34.13 -24.13 -0.20
C LEU A 360 32.79 -24.63 -0.79
N MET A 361 32.44 -24.17 -1.99
CA MET A 361 31.22 -24.49 -2.72
C MET A 361 31.53 -25.19 -4.04
N ASP A 362 30.70 -26.15 -4.45
CA ASP A 362 30.83 -26.83 -5.73
C ASP A 362 29.88 -26.25 -6.79
N MET A 363 30.06 -26.64 -8.04
CA MET A 363 29.19 -26.22 -9.15
C MET A 363 27.73 -26.70 -8.97
N LYS A 364 27.48 -27.73 -8.14
CA LYS A 364 26.13 -28.21 -7.86
C LYS A 364 25.30 -27.14 -7.15
N GLU A 365 25.81 -26.56 -6.08
CA GLU A 365 25.10 -25.53 -5.33
C GLU A 365 24.98 -24.23 -6.11
N LEU A 366 26.02 -23.88 -6.88
CA LEU A 366 25.98 -22.69 -7.74
C LEU A 366 24.82 -22.78 -8.76
N LYS A 367 24.56 -23.96 -9.32
CA LYS A 367 23.43 -24.17 -10.25
C LYS A 367 22.07 -23.98 -9.58
N ILE A 368 21.92 -24.34 -8.30
CA ILE A 368 20.69 -24.10 -7.54
C ILE A 368 20.45 -22.60 -7.38
N LEU A 369 21.50 -21.85 -7.01
CA LEU A 369 21.44 -20.39 -6.92
C LEU A 369 21.10 -19.74 -8.27
N GLU A 370 21.75 -20.17 -9.35
CA GLU A 370 21.49 -19.67 -10.71
C GLU A 370 20.04 -19.90 -11.14
N LYS A 371 19.51 -21.10 -10.88
CA LYS A 371 18.12 -21.45 -11.16
C LYS A 371 17.15 -20.55 -10.41
N ALA A 372 17.38 -20.33 -9.11
CA ALA A 372 16.54 -19.46 -8.28
C ALA A 372 16.53 -18.01 -8.80
N VAL A 373 17.70 -17.44 -9.12
CA VAL A 373 17.83 -16.09 -9.68
C VAL A 373 17.11 -15.96 -11.03
N LYS A 374 17.21 -16.98 -11.89
CA LYS A 374 16.54 -16.98 -13.20
C LYS A 374 15.02 -17.05 -13.08
N LEU A 375 14.50 -17.86 -12.15
CA LEU A 375 13.07 -17.96 -11.88
C LEU A 375 12.52 -16.63 -11.36
N PHE A 376 13.21 -16.00 -10.40
CA PHE A 376 12.79 -14.72 -9.85
C PHE A 376 12.80 -13.60 -10.90
N LYS A 377 13.82 -13.53 -11.77
CA LYS A 377 13.82 -12.58 -12.89
C LYS A 377 12.64 -12.80 -13.86
N SER A 378 12.31 -14.06 -14.16
CA SER A 378 11.14 -14.37 -14.99
C SER A 378 9.82 -13.91 -14.33
N TYR A 379 9.74 -14.02 -13.00
CA TYR A 379 8.63 -13.48 -12.22
C TYR A 379 8.58 -11.95 -12.24
N GLU A 380 9.69 -11.26 -11.96
CA GLU A 380 9.77 -9.79 -11.96
C GLU A 380 9.42 -9.18 -13.34
N HIS A 381 9.81 -9.85 -14.42
CA HIS A 381 9.49 -9.43 -15.79
C HIS A 381 8.08 -9.84 -16.25
N GLY A 382 7.29 -10.50 -15.41
CA GLY A 382 5.94 -10.95 -15.74
C GLY A 382 5.87 -12.03 -16.82
N THR A 383 7.00 -12.67 -17.15
CA THR A 383 7.05 -13.76 -18.13
C THR A 383 6.63 -15.10 -17.52
N LEU A 384 6.77 -15.24 -16.20
CA LEU A 384 6.30 -16.41 -15.45
C LEU A 384 4.82 -16.25 -15.06
N LYS A 385 3.93 -16.87 -15.84
CA LYS A 385 2.46 -16.78 -15.61
C LYS A 385 1.90 -17.85 -14.68
N LYS A 386 2.48 -19.05 -14.70
CA LYS A 386 2.08 -20.19 -13.86
C LYS A 386 3.33 -20.92 -13.39
N PHE A 387 3.23 -21.51 -12.20
CA PHE A 387 4.27 -22.34 -11.61
C PHE A 387 3.59 -23.54 -10.97
N SER A 388 3.91 -24.74 -11.43
CA SER A 388 3.19 -25.96 -11.02
C SER A 388 3.63 -26.44 -9.64
N GLY A 389 2.75 -27.17 -8.94
CA GLY A 389 3.10 -27.77 -7.65
C GLY A 389 4.29 -28.74 -7.73
N LYS A 390 4.48 -29.42 -8.88
CA LYS A 390 5.65 -30.27 -9.12
C LYS A 390 6.94 -29.44 -9.19
N GLU A 391 6.91 -28.29 -9.82
CA GLU A 391 8.07 -27.39 -9.90
C GLU A 391 8.42 -26.81 -8.52
N VAL A 392 7.41 -26.46 -7.70
CA VAL A 392 7.61 -26.06 -6.30
C VAL A 392 8.27 -27.17 -5.49
N ASP A 393 7.78 -28.42 -5.57
CA ASP A 393 8.34 -29.55 -4.82
C ASP A 393 9.81 -29.82 -5.19
N VAL A 394 10.14 -29.75 -6.48
CA VAL A 394 11.52 -29.89 -6.96
C VAL A 394 12.39 -28.75 -6.42
N LEU A 395 11.93 -27.50 -6.53
CA LEU A 395 12.68 -26.33 -6.08
C LEU A 395 12.87 -26.34 -4.56
N TYR A 396 11.87 -26.80 -3.81
CA TYR A 396 11.92 -26.92 -2.35
C TYR A 396 12.96 -27.94 -1.89
N LYS A 397 13.07 -29.10 -2.56
CA LYS A 397 14.12 -30.10 -2.26
C LYS A 397 15.52 -29.55 -2.53
N GLU A 398 15.72 -28.88 -3.67
CA GLU A 398 16.99 -28.21 -3.99
C GLU A 398 17.34 -27.14 -2.94
N PHE A 399 16.36 -26.36 -2.50
CA PHE A 399 16.51 -25.39 -1.41
C PHE A 399 16.94 -26.03 -0.09
N GLN A 400 16.35 -27.17 0.30
CA GLN A 400 16.74 -27.88 1.51
C GLN A 400 18.18 -28.37 1.45
N GLU A 401 18.59 -28.93 0.31
CA GLU A 401 19.99 -29.34 0.07
C GLU A 401 20.93 -28.13 0.13
N TYR A 402 20.57 -27.03 -0.53
CA TYR A 402 21.36 -25.79 -0.54
C TYR A 402 21.55 -25.23 0.87
N ASN A 403 20.47 -25.15 1.66
CA ASN A 403 20.52 -24.63 3.03
C ASN A 403 21.38 -25.48 3.97
N LYS A 404 21.35 -26.82 3.81
CA LYS A 404 22.27 -27.69 4.55
C LYS A 404 23.71 -27.32 4.23
N LYS A 405 24.04 -27.13 2.94
CA LYS A 405 25.39 -26.71 2.53
C LYS A 405 25.77 -25.33 3.04
N MET A 406 24.84 -24.37 3.07
CA MET A 406 25.11 -23.01 3.56
C MET A 406 25.50 -23.01 5.04
N LYS A 407 24.88 -23.87 5.85
CA LYS A 407 25.25 -24.07 7.27
C LYS A 407 26.67 -24.63 7.40
N GLU A 408 27.02 -25.64 6.60
CA GLU A 408 28.39 -26.19 6.59
C GLU A 408 29.42 -25.13 6.15
N LEU A 409 29.08 -24.31 5.15
CA LEU A 409 29.93 -23.22 4.67
C LEU A 409 30.18 -22.18 5.76
N ARG A 410 29.10 -21.80 6.46
CA ARG A 410 29.14 -20.85 7.57
C ARG A 410 30.14 -21.30 8.64
N GLU A 411 30.04 -22.56 9.08
CA GLU A 411 30.92 -23.08 10.12
C GLU A 411 32.39 -23.03 9.70
N LYS A 412 32.70 -23.35 8.43
CA LYS A 412 34.06 -23.29 7.90
C LYS A 412 34.59 -21.85 7.83
N LEU A 413 33.77 -20.90 7.38
CA LEU A 413 34.14 -19.48 7.29
C LEU A 413 34.33 -18.87 8.68
N GLU A 414 33.41 -19.13 9.62
CA GLU A 414 33.55 -18.67 11.00
C GLU A 414 34.83 -19.21 11.64
N LEU A 415 35.20 -20.46 11.38
CA LEU A 415 36.45 -21.04 11.89
C LEU A 415 37.68 -20.31 11.32
N LYS A 416 37.73 -20.08 10.00
CA LYS A 416 38.83 -19.34 9.35
C LYS A 416 38.97 -17.93 9.92
N LEU A 417 37.84 -17.22 10.09
CA LEU A 417 37.83 -15.87 10.63
C LEU A 417 38.36 -15.84 12.07
N ARG A 418 37.93 -16.80 12.91
CA ARG A 418 38.44 -16.95 14.28
C ARG A 418 39.94 -17.19 14.33
N GLU A 419 40.46 -18.03 13.43
CA GLU A 419 41.90 -18.29 13.35
C GLU A 419 42.68 -17.04 12.91
N TYR A 420 42.18 -16.33 11.90
CA TYR A 420 42.78 -15.09 11.39
C TYR A 420 42.84 -14.00 12.47
N ASP A 421 41.71 -13.70 13.13
CA ASP A 421 41.63 -12.67 14.17
C ASP A 421 42.54 -13.00 15.35
N SER A 422 42.56 -14.29 15.75
CA SER A 422 43.43 -14.78 16.82
C SER A 422 44.91 -14.67 16.48
N GLU A 423 45.29 -14.92 15.23
CA GLU A 423 46.68 -14.80 14.77
C GLU A 423 47.10 -13.34 14.64
N LYS A 424 46.23 -12.47 14.15
CA LYS A 424 46.47 -11.04 14.02
C LYS A 424 46.77 -10.41 15.38
N ILE A 425 45.88 -10.58 16.36
CA ILE A 425 46.04 -9.96 17.68
C ILE A 425 47.28 -10.49 18.42
N HIS A 426 47.53 -11.81 18.31
CA HIS A 426 48.73 -12.42 18.86
C HIS A 426 49.98 -11.79 18.25
N THR A 427 50.03 -11.68 16.92
CA THR A 427 51.18 -11.12 16.21
C THR A 427 51.41 -9.65 16.57
N GLU A 428 50.36 -8.83 16.65
CA GLU A 428 50.45 -7.41 17.02
C GLU A 428 51.02 -7.21 18.43
N VAL A 429 50.44 -7.87 19.44
CA VAL A 429 50.90 -7.77 20.84
C VAL A 429 52.33 -8.26 20.99
N PHE A 430 52.66 -9.43 20.45
CA PHE A 430 54.01 -9.98 20.59
C PHE A 430 55.06 -9.22 19.78
N LYS A 431 54.69 -8.55 18.69
CA LYS A 431 55.59 -7.64 17.97
C LYS A 431 55.96 -6.43 18.85
N LEU A 432 54.99 -5.84 19.56
CA LEU A 432 55.27 -4.74 20.51
C LEU A 432 56.16 -5.18 21.66
N LEU A 433 55.90 -6.36 22.24
CA LEU A 433 56.75 -6.91 23.30
C LEU A 433 58.17 -7.17 22.82
N LYS A 434 58.35 -7.70 21.60
CA LYS A 434 59.68 -7.88 21.00
C LYS A 434 60.41 -6.56 20.79
N ASN A 435 59.71 -5.49 20.43
CA ASN A 435 60.32 -4.16 20.32
C ASN A 435 60.78 -3.62 21.69
N LEU A 436 60.06 -3.93 22.77
CA LEU A 436 60.38 -3.45 24.12
C LEU A 436 61.49 -4.24 24.82
N PHE A 437 61.50 -5.57 24.65
CA PHE A 437 62.36 -6.49 25.40
C PHE A 437 63.39 -7.24 24.55
N GLY A 438 63.39 -7.01 23.24
CA GLY A 438 64.22 -7.74 22.27
C GLY A 438 63.55 -9.00 21.74
N ASN A 439 64.15 -9.59 20.71
CA ASN A 439 63.60 -10.75 20.02
C ASN A 439 63.78 -12.04 20.85
N LYS A 440 62.84 -12.30 21.77
CA LYS A 440 62.82 -13.46 22.68
C LYS A 440 61.62 -14.39 22.42
N GLY A 441 61.63 -15.56 23.07
CA GLY A 441 60.52 -16.51 23.03
C GLY A 441 59.27 -16.01 23.76
N GLN A 442 58.09 -16.54 23.43
CA GLN A 442 56.81 -16.11 24.00
C GLN A 442 56.80 -16.15 25.54
N ASP A 443 57.25 -17.25 26.14
CA ASP A 443 57.22 -17.40 27.61
C ASP A 443 58.23 -16.49 28.32
N GLU A 444 59.35 -16.18 27.67
CA GLU A 444 60.33 -15.22 28.17
C GLU A 444 59.80 -13.79 28.12
N LEU A 445 59.14 -13.41 27.02
CA LEU A 445 58.50 -12.09 26.89
C LEU A 445 57.40 -11.89 27.94
N ILE A 446 56.63 -12.92 28.26
CA ILE A 446 55.63 -12.86 29.33
C ILE A 446 56.29 -12.69 30.70
N LYS A 447 57.40 -13.40 30.96
CA LYS A 447 58.17 -13.25 32.20
C LYS A 447 58.76 -11.85 32.33
N ASP A 448 59.38 -11.32 31.27
CA ASP A 448 59.94 -9.97 31.23
C ASP A 448 58.85 -8.91 31.43
N PHE A 449 57.68 -9.08 30.80
CA PHE A 449 56.53 -8.20 31.02
C PHE A 449 56.11 -8.18 32.50
N GLU A 450 56.04 -9.34 33.14
CA GLU A 450 55.69 -9.45 34.56
C GLU A 450 56.77 -8.82 35.48
N THR A 451 58.05 -9.11 35.25
CA THR A 451 59.14 -8.63 36.12
C THR A 451 59.45 -7.15 35.92
N ASP A 452 59.47 -6.67 34.68
CA ASP A 452 59.95 -5.33 34.35
C ASP A 452 58.86 -4.28 34.25
N LEU A 453 57.60 -4.66 33.99
CA LEU A 453 56.49 -3.70 33.90
C LEU A 453 55.50 -3.85 35.06
N ILE A 454 55.05 -5.07 35.38
CA ILE A 454 54.05 -5.27 36.43
C ILE A 454 54.66 -5.11 37.83
N LYS A 455 55.71 -5.89 38.18
CA LYS A 455 56.33 -5.83 39.52
C LYS A 455 57.00 -4.49 39.83
N LYS A 456 57.39 -3.74 38.79
CA LYS A 456 57.94 -2.38 38.91
C LYS A 456 56.86 -1.29 38.93
N GLY A 457 55.57 -1.67 38.93
CA GLY A 457 54.44 -0.73 39.03
C GLY A 457 54.25 0.17 37.81
N LYS A 458 54.78 -0.21 36.65
CA LYS A 458 54.73 0.60 35.41
C LYS A 458 53.47 0.36 34.59
N ILE A 459 52.86 -0.84 34.72
CA ILE A 459 51.62 -1.23 34.06
C ILE A 459 50.73 -1.96 35.09
N GLU A 460 49.41 -1.82 34.96
CA GLU A 460 48.42 -2.45 35.83
C GLU A 460 48.47 -4.00 35.80
N PRO A 461 48.34 -4.70 36.95
CA PRO A 461 48.38 -6.17 37.02
C PRO A 461 47.39 -6.90 36.12
N ARG A 462 46.20 -6.32 35.84
CA ARG A 462 45.19 -6.93 34.95
C ARG A 462 45.73 -7.22 33.55
N MET A 463 46.71 -6.45 33.09
CA MET A 463 47.31 -6.57 31.77
C MET A 463 48.07 -7.89 31.59
N LEU A 464 48.61 -8.47 32.68
CA LEU A 464 49.24 -9.78 32.63
C LEU A 464 48.23 -10.90 32.32
N THR A 465 47.02 -10.80 32.87
CA THR A 465 45.94 -11.75 32.60
C THR A 465 45.53 -11.68 31.12
N ILE A 466 45.38 -10.46 30.59
CA ILE A 466 45.07 -10.23 29.17
C ILE A 466 46.17 -10.80 28.27
N LEU A 467 47.45 -10.53 28.59
CA LEU A 467 48.57 -11.06 27.82
C LEU A 467 48.59 -12.60 27.80
N LYS A 468 48.33 -13.26 28.93
CA LYS A 468 48.22 -14.72 29.00
C LYS A 468 47.04 -15.25 28.16
N GLN A 469 45.91 -14.55 28.17
CA GLN A 469 44.77 -14.90 27.31
C GLN A 469 45.11 -14.79 25.82
N VAL A 470 45.80 -13.71 25.41
CA VAL A 470 46.29 -13.53 24.03
C VAL A 470 47.32 -14.60 23.66
N ALA A 471 48.21 -14.99 24.58
CA ALA A 471 49.20 -16.05 24.36
C ALA A 471 48.55 -17.42 24.08
N ASP A 472 47.41 -17.69 24.71
CA ASP A 472 46.67 -18.95 24.56
C ASP A 472 45.65 -18.93 23.41
N ILE A 473 45.23 -17.76 22.92
CA ILE A 473 44.12 -17.63 21.96
C ILE A 473 44.38 -18.42 20.67
N LYS A 474 45.62 -18.41 20.18
CA LYS A 474 46.02 -19.12 18.95
C LYS A 474 45.84 -20.65 19.09
N LYS A 475 46.14 -21.21 20.27
CA LYS A 475 45.96 -22.64 20.55
C LYS A 475 44.48 -22.99 20.75
N LYS A 476 43.71 -22.11 21.41
CA LYS A 476 42.30 -22.36 21.70
C LYS A 476 41.43 -22.23 20.44
N ALA A 477 41.73 -21.27 19.56
CA ALA A 477 41.06 -21.08 18.27
C ALA A 477 41.22 -22.30 17.35
N LYS A 478 42.44 -22.81 17.18
CA LYS A 478 42.72 -24.03 16.38
C LYS A 478 41.99 -25.28 16.89
N ASN A 479 41.80 -25.39 18.21
CA ASN A 479 41.15 -26.54 18.83
C ASN A 479 39.61 -26.41 18.94
N LYS A 480 38.99 -25.41 18.31
CA LYS A 480 37.55 -25.11 18.40
C LYS A 480 37.04 -24.87 19.84
N LYS A 481 37.92 -24.53 20.78
CA LYS A 481 37.58 -24.34 22.20
C LYS A 481 37.17 -22.91 22.54
N THR A 482 36.93 -22.06 21.54
CA THR A 482 36.67 -20.63 21.76
C THR A 482 35.55 -20.13 20.85
N SER A 483 34.62 -19.38 21.44
CA SER A 483 33.52 -18.75 20.69
C SER A 483 33.98 -17.46 20.00
N GLN A 484 33.22 -17.00 18.99
CA GLN A 484 33.49 -15.70 18.35
C GLN A 484 33.39 -14.54 19.36
N SER A 485 32.41 -14.58 20.27
CA SER A 485 32.26 -13.58 21.34
C SER A 485 33.47 -13.53 22.27
N GLU A 486 34.02 -14.68 22.64
CA GLU A 486 35.25 -14.74 23.43
C GLU A 486 36.45 -14.15 22.72
N ILE A 487 36.63 -14.43 21.42
CA ILE A 487 37.72 -13.85 20.62
C ILE A 487 37.55 -12.33 20.52
N HIS A 488 36.34 -11.84 20.28
CA HIS A 488 36.04 -10.42 20.25
C HIS A 488 36.34 -9.72 21.59
N ASN A 489 35.97 -10.33 22.71
CA ASN A 489 36.27 -9.81 24.05
C ASN A 489 37.78 -9.77 24.33
N ILE A 490 38.52 -10.80 23.91
CA ILE A 490 39.98 -10.82 24.03
C ILE A 490 40.59 -9.73 23.13
N ASN A 491 40.13 -9.55 21.90
CA ASN A 491 40.59 -8.48 21.01
C ASN A 491 40.36 -7.09 21.60
N ARG A 492 39.18 -6.85 22.18
CA ARG A 492 38.87 -5.59 22.86
C ARG A 492 39.82 -5.37 24.05
N SER A 493 40.00 -6.38 24.89
CA SER A 493 40.90 -6.30 26.05
C SER A 493 42.37 -6.15 25.63
N ALA A 494 42.76 -6.77 24.54
CA ALA A 494 44.11 -6.67 23.98
C ALA A 494 44.39 -5.28 23.39
N THR A 495 43.36 -4.52 23.01
CA THR A 495 43.51 -3.12 22.59
C THR A 495 44.00 -2.27 23.77
N ASP A 496 43.41 -2.42 24.97
CA ASP A 496 43.90 -1.75 26.19
C ASP A 496 45.38 -2.11 26.49
N LEU A 497 45.75 -3.37 26.28
CA LEU A 497 47.12 -3.84 26.46
C LEU A 497 48.06 -3.20 25.44
N ILE A 498 47.66 -3.13 24.16
CA ILE A 498 48.42 -2.47 23.10
C ILE A 498 48.63 -0.99 23.42
N GLU A 499 47.58 -0.27 23.82
CA GLU A 499 47.68 1.14 24.21
C GLU A 499 48.63 1.34 25.40
N SER A 500 48.53 0.48 26.42
CA SER A 500 49.42 0.53 27.59
C SER A 500 50.88 0.27 27.22
N LEU A 501 51.13 -0.67 26.30
CA LEU A 501 52.48 -0.97 25.81
C LEU A 501 53.05 0.19 24.98
N ILE A 502 52.22 0.84 24.15
CA ILE A 502 52.61 1.99 23.34
C ILE A 502 52.91 3.20 24.23
N ASP A 503 52.03 3.54 25.19
CA ASP A 503 52.25 4.64 26.14
C ASP A 503 53.55 4.41 26.94
N TYR A 504 53.76 3.19 27.44
CA TYR A 504 55.01 2.87 28.11
C TYR A 504 56.25 3.02 27.20
N ALA A 505 56.17 2.53 25.95
CA ALA A 505 57.26 2.68 24.99
C ALA A 505 57.62 4.15 24.76
N GLN A 506 56.61 4.99 24.54
CA GLN A 506 56.77 6.43 24.32
C GLN A 506 57.33 7.14 25.55
N ARG A 507 56.81 6.86 26.76
CA ARG A 507 57.36 7.43 28.00
C ARG A 507 58.80 7.01 28.24
N LYS A 508 59.13 5.75 27.96
CA LYS A 508 60.50 5.25 28.05
C LYS A 508 61.42 6.01 27.10
N GLU A 509 60.98 6.29 25.88
CA GLU A 509 61.72 7.11 24.92
C GLU A 509 61.87 8.56 25.37
N LEU A 510 60.80 9.20 25.86
CA LEU A 510 60.83 10.59 26.36
C LEU A 510 61.78 10.76 27.54
N VAL A 511 61.69 9.90 28.55
CA VAL A 511 62.61 9.93 29.72
C VAL A 511 64.06 9.74 29.28
N ALA A 512 64.28 8.93 28.24
CA ALA A 512 65.61 8.73 27.70
C ALA A 512 66.13 9.99 26.98
N VAL A 513 65.26 10.70 26.25
CA VAL A 513 65.62 11.99 25.65
C VAL A 513 65.90 13.04 26.74
N GLU A 514 65.01 13.23 27.71
CA GLU A 514 65.19 14.21 28.80
C GLU A 514 66.50 13.98 29.58
N LYS A 515 66.78 12.73 29.98
CA LYS A 515 68.02 12.42 30.71
C LYS A 515 69.29 12.67 29.90
N SER A 516 69.20 12.63 28.57
CA SER A 516 70.33 12.87 27.68
C SER A 516 70.60 14.36 27.41
N VAL A 517 69.70 15.26 27.83
CA VAL A 517 69.85 16.71 27.64
C VAL A 517 70.11 17.39 28.98
N ILE A 518 71.18 18.17 29.05
CA ILE A 518 71.55 18.97 30.23
C ILE A 518 71.45 20.44 29.86
N GLN A 519 70.71 21.23 30.63
CA GLN A 519 70.65 22.66 30.41
C GLN A 519 71.79 23.35 31.17
N ILE A 520 72.50 24.27 30.51
CA ILE A 520 73.53 25.11 31.13
C ILE A 520 73.20 26.60 30.95
N THR A 521 73.61 27.39 31.93
CA THR A 521 73.48 28.86 31.94
C THR A 521 74.86 29.49 32.12
N TYR A 522 75.22 30.43 31.26
CA TYR A 522 76.50 31.15 31.28
C TYR A 522 76.25 32.62 30.97
N GLY A 523 76.69 33.53 31.86
CA GLY A 523 76.23 34.92 31.85
C GLY A 523 74.70 35.02 31.83
N ASN A 524 74.14 35.75 30.85
CA ASN A 524 72.68 35.88 30.63
C ASN A 524 72.15 34.94 29.51
N LYS A 525 72.93 33.97 29.04
CA LYS A 525 72.57 33.06 27.93
C LYS A 525 72.32 31.63 28.44
N LYS A 526 71.54 30.86 27.68
CA LYS A 526 71.25 29.43 27.91
C LYS A 526 71.79 28.59 26.76
N ALA A 527 72.24 27.38 27.07
CA ALA A 527 72.53 26.34 26.08
C ALA A 527 72.07 24.97 26.57
N GLU A 528 71.78 24.08 25.63
CA GLU A 528 71.43 22.68 25.88
C GLU A 528 72.59 21.80 25.45
N VAL A 529 73.07 20.96 26.36
CA VAL A 529 74.13 19.98 26.13
C VAL A 529 73.47 18.63 25.90
N VAL A 530 73.51 18.13 24.67
CA VAL A 530 72.94 16.84 24.29
C VAL A 530 74.04 15.77 24.33
N LEU A 531 73.88 14.81 25.23
CA LEU A 531 74.80 13.70 25.44
C LEU A 531 74.37 12.49 24.60
N THR A 532 75.19 12.11 23.62
CA THR A 532 74.98 10.92 22.79
C THR A 532 76.16 9.96 22.91
N ASP A 533 75.99 8.70 22.49
CA ASP A 533 77.10 7.72 22.46
C ASP A 533 78.17 8.07 21.41
N VAL A 534 77.81 8.91 20.42
CA VAL A 534 78.66 9.25 19.27
C VAL A 534 79.47 10.53 19.53
N ALA A 535 78.82 11.58 20.02
CA ALA A 535 79.44 12.86 20.36
C ALA A 535 78.59 13.68 21.35
N THR A 536 79.18 14.66 22.00
CA THR A 536 78.44 15.64 22.80
C THR A 536 78.19 16.89 21.98
N PHE A 537 76.94 17.36 21.98
CA PHE A 537 76.52 18.55 21.24
C PHE A 537 76.14 19.66 22.21
N VAL A 538 76.36 20.90 21.80
CA VAL A 538 75.92 22.11 22.48
C VAL A 538 75.03 22.88 21.51
N VAL A 539 73.80 23.14 21.93
CA VAL A 539 72.78 23.85 21.15
C VAL A 539 72.49 25.17 21.85
N ASN A 540 72.68 26.29 21.15
CA ASN A 540 72.35 27.62 21.64
C ASN A 540 71.74 28.48 20.52
N THR A 541 71.48 29.76 20.78
CA THR A 541 70.95 30.70 19.78
C THR A 541 71.90 30.99 18.62
N GLU A 542 73.17 30.63 18.74
CA GLU A 542 74.22 30.88 17.73
C GLU A 542 74.42 29.67 16.79
N GLY A 543 73.88 28.50 17.13
CA GLY A 543 73.91 27.31 16.30
C GLY A 543 74.12 26.02 17.08
N ILE A 544 74.38 24.93 16.34
CA ILE A 544 74.71 23.62 16.91
C ILE A 544 76.23 23.44 16.80
N LYS A 545 76.87 23.08 17.91
CA LYS A 545 78.31 22.75 17.93
C LYS A 545 78.50 21.35 18.51
N LYS A 546 79.49 20.60 18.03
CA LYS A 546 79.88 19.29 18.58
C LYS A 546 81.27 19.34 19.19
N ILE A 547 81.47 18.59 20.26
CA ILE A 547 82.77 18.48 20.94
C ILE A 547 83.57 17.36 20.27
N VAL A 548 84.69 17.72 19.64
CA VAL A 548 85.63 16.78 19.02
C VAL A 548 87.04 17.11 19.50
N SER A 549 87.75 16.12 20.03
CA SER A 549 89.15 16.26 20.49
C SER A 549 89.39 17.45 21.44
N GLY A 550 88.43 17.77 22.31
CA GLY A 550 88.54 18.84 23.30
C GLY A 550 88.29 20.26 22.78
N LYS A 551 87.67 20.42 21.60
CA LYS A 551 87.25 21.71 21.04
C LYS A 551 85.81 21.64 20.52
N LEU A 552 85.12 22.78 20.53
CA LEU A 552 83.81 22.94 19.90
C LEU A 552 83.98 23.25 18.41
N ILE A 553 83.38 22.43 17.56
CA ILE A 553 83.35 22.57 16.11
C ILE A 553 81.90 22.76 15.68
N GLU A 554 81.62 23.58 14.67
CA GLU A 554 80.28 23.70 14.11
C GLU A 554 79.74 22.32 13.65
N ALA A 555 78.46 22.11 13.93
CA ALA A 555 77.70 20.96 13.50
C ALA A 555 76.34 21.45 12.97
N ASP A 556 75.67 20.59 12.21
CA ASP A 556 74.34 20.89 11.73
C ASP A 556 73.28 20.00 12.42
N ARG A 557 72.02 20.25 12.06
CA ARG A 557 70.89 19.49 12.57
C ARG A 557 70.96 18.00 12.16
N LYS A 558 71.51 17.69 10.98
CA LYS A 558 71.62 16.31 10.49
C LYS A 558 72.62 15.51 11.31
N ASP A 559 73.75 16.12 11.68
CA ASP A 559 74.75 15.52 12.55
C ASP A 559 74.17 15.17 13.93
N LEU A 560 73.39 16.09 14.50
CA LEU A 560 72.72 15.89 15.79
C LEU A 560 71.65 14.78 15.71
N GLU A 561 70.77 14.83 14.71
CA GLU A 561 69.72 13.82 14.51
C GLU A 561 70.31 12.42 14.29
N LYS A 562 71.40 12.33 13.51
CA LYS A 562 72.11 11.08 13.30
C LYS A 562 72.70 10.54 14.60
N ALA A 563 73.37 11.37 15.40
CA ALA A 563 73.95 10.96 16.67
C ALA A 563 72.89 10.52 17.71
N ILE A 564 71.74 11.19 17.75
CA ILE A 564 70.60 10.79 18.59
C ILE A 564 70.04 9.44 18.14
N SER A 565 70.01 9.15 16.83
CA SER A 565 69.53 7.87 16.30
C SER A 565 70.47 6.70 16.59
N GLU A 566 71.78 6.94 16.63
CA GLU A 566 72.83 5.92 16.83
C GLU A 566 73.12 5.61 18.31
N THR A 567 72.56 6.39 19.24
CA THR A 567 72.72 6.19 20.69
C THR A 567 71.94 4.96 21.17
N LYS A 568 72.65 3.98 21.73
CA LYS A 568 72.14 2.65 22.10
C LYS A 568 71.44 2.63 23.46
N ASP A 569 71.94 3.37 24.44
CA ASP A 569 71.31 3.49 25.77
C ASP A 569 71.05 4.96 26.14
N LYS A 570 69.93 5.47 25.64
CA LYS A 570 69.48 6.84 25.90
C LYS A 570 69.15 7.09 27.38
N THR A 571 69.04 6.05 28.23
CA THR A 571 68.63 6.21 29.64
C THR A 571 69.80 6.47 30.60
N LYS A 572 71.04 6.34 30.12
CA LYS A 572 72.27 6.54 30.90
C LYS A 572 73.13 7.63 30.27
N ALA A 573 72.82 8.88 30.57
CA ALA A 573 73.68 9.99 30.20
C ALA A 573 74.93 10.03 31.10
N LYS A 574 76.12 10.04 30.50
CA LYS A 574 77.39 10.19 31.21
C LYS A 574 78.03 11.52 30.81
N LEU A 575 78.14 12.44 31.76
CA LEU A 575 78.89 13.67 31.57
C LEU A 575 80.35 13.46 32.02
N ASP A 576 81.28 13.34 31.07
CA ASP A 576 82.71 13.23 31.37
C ASP A 576 83.25 14.59 31.87
N SER A 577 84.09 14.56 32.91
CA SER A 577 84.89 15.70 33.38
C SER A 577 85.62 16.47 32.26
N LYS A 578 86.02 15.79 31.17
CA LYS A 578 86.63 16.43 30.00
C LYS A 578 85.66 17.35 29.27
N ILE A 579 84.38 16.98 29.19
CA ILE A 579 83.33 17.80 28.58
C ILE A 579 83.13 19.07 29.41
N ILE A 580 83.08 18.93 30.74
CA ILE A 580 82.94 20.07 31.68
C ILE A 580 84.08 21.08 31.47
N LYS A 581 85.33 20.61 31.37
CA LYS A 581 86.49 21.48 31.12
C LYS A 581 86.44 22.19 29.76
N VAL A 582 85.90 21.55 28.74
CA VAL A 582 85.71 22.17 27.41
C VAL A 582 84.64 23.26 27.49
N LEU A 583 83.54 23.00 28.20
CA LEU A 583 82.48 23.99 28.42
C LEU A 583 82.99 25.19 29.24
N GLU A 584 83.79 24.95 30.29
CA GLU A 584 84.37 26.00 31.14
C GLU A 584 85.35 26.89 30.36
N LYS A 585 86.16 26.28 29.49
CA LYS A 585 87.10 27.00 28.63
C LYS A 585 86.41 27.90 27.61
N GLU A 586 85.29 27.45 27.05
CA GLU A 586 84.57 28.20 26.01
C GLU A 586 83.62 29.25 26.60
N PHE A 587 82.88 28.89 27.65
CA PHE A 587 81.76 29.68 28.17
C PHE A 587 82.08 30.38 29.50
N GLY A 588 83.26 30.15 30.10
CA GLY A 588 83.64 30.67 31.42
C GLY A 588 82.92 29.96 32.57
N GLU A 589 82.63 30.68 33.65
CA GLU A 589 81.79 30.15 34.73
C GLU A 589 80.36 29.91 34.22
N PHE A 590 79.88 28.67 34.36
CA PHE A 590 78.53 28.26 33.98
C PHE A 590 77.87 27.47 35.09
N THR A 591 76.54 27.52 35.15
CA THR A 591 75.73 26.75 36.09
C THR A 591 74.95 25.68 35.32
N ILE A 592 75.03 24.44 35.80
CA ILE A 592 74.22 23.32 35.31
C ILE A 592 72.84 23.41 35.96
N VAL A 593 71.80 23.42 35.13
CA VAL A 593 70.39 23.37 35.54
C VAL A 593 69.93 21.93 35.34
N MET A 594 69.66 21.23 36.44
CA MET A 594 69.19 19.84 36.46
C MET A 594 67.71 19.76 36.79
#